data_AF-A0A7S2RYA3-F1
#
_entry.id   AF-A0A7S2RYA3-F1
#
_cell.length_a   1.000
_cell.length_b   1.000
_cell.length_c   1.000
_cell.angle_alpha   90.00
_cell.angle_beta   90.00
_cell.angle_gamma   90.00
#
_symmetry.space_group_name_H-M   'P 1'
#
loop_
_entity.id
_entity.type
_entity.pdbx_description
1 polymer ?
#
loop_
_entity_poly.entity_id
_entity_poly.type
_entity_poly.pdbx_seq_one_letter_code
_entity_poly.pdbx_strand_id
1 'polypeptide(L)'
;AIIECQDDDNDNNENMDDRMIWIGNHQQSEYWALDLKGDDYQHENSNDDDDVNVTTTTTTLSSDWSVVAWPLREFGDLLESAEDAAILATGYGLAQFHMSHSFCHVCGSATKSIRVGAARCCTNSSNDTNNTNTNNNNKSNSVCNTKLYPRINVATIFLITCGDYALMGRKSFW
;
A
#
# COMPACT_ATOMS: atom_id res chain seq x y z
N ALA A 1 4.49 7.58 -14.00
CA ALA A 1 5.52 8.62 -13.92
C ALA A 1 6.77 7.98 -13.32
N ILE A 2 7.91 8.08 -14.00
CA ILE A 2 9.20 7.60 -13.47
C ILE A 2 9.63 8.65 -12.44
N ILE A 3 9.64 8.29 -11.16
CA ILE A 3 10.24 9.10 -10.11
C ILE A 3 11.63 8.50 -9.89
N GLU A 4 12.65 9.18 -10.43
CA GLU A 4 14.04 8.90 -10.07
C GLU A 4 14.26 9.39 -8.64
N CYS A 5 14.56 8.48 -7.72
CA CYS A 5 14.97 8.84 -6.37
C CYS A 5 16.43 9.30 -6.41
N GLN A 6 16.67 10.60 -6.23
CA GLN A 6 17.98 11.10 -5.85
C GLN A 6 18.14 10.95 -4.34
N ASP A 7 19.20 10.23 -3.95
CA ASP A 7 19.65 10.08 -2.58
C ASP A 7 20.19 11.42 -2.06
N ASP A 8 19.32 12.26 -1.51
CA ASP A 8 19.71 13.43 -0.73
C ASP A 8 19.66 13.07 0.77
N ASP A 9 20.85 12.89 1.36
CA ASP A 9 21.13 12.70 2.79
C ASP A 9 20.76 13.97 3.60
N ASN A 10 19.47 14.29 3.71
CA ASN A 10 18.99 15.36 4.58
C ASN A 10 17.93 14.83 5.56
N ASP A 11 18.31 14.86 6.83
CA ASP A 11 17.78 14.14 8.00
C ASP A 11 16.39 14.63 8.50
N ASN A 12 15.49 15.03 7.59
CA ASN A 12 14.10 15.42 7.88
C ASN A 12 13.06 14.56 7.14
N ASN A 13 13.48 13.48 6.48
CA ASN A 13 12.65 12.73 5.52
C ASN A 13 12.11 11.39 6.07
N GLU A 14 11.76 11.31 7.36
CA GLU A 14 11.29 10.06 8.01
C GLU A 14 9.93 9.53 7.48
N ASN A 15 9.33 10.14 6.45
CA ASN A 15 7.96 9.84 6.02
C ASN A 15 7.81 9.39 4.56
N MET A 16 8.89 9.40 3.77
CA MET A 16 8.85 9.04 2.35
C MET A 16 9.10 7.54 2.14
N ASP A 17 9.98 6.94 2.95
CA ASP A 17 10.33 5.50 2.91
C ASP A 17 9.14 4.56 3.16
N ASP A 18 8.14 5.02 3.92
CA ASP A 18 6.95 4.22 4.21
C ASP A 18 5.90 4.26 3.07
N ARG A 19 6.09 5.14 2.06
CA ARG A 19 5.15 5.36 0.94
C ARG A 19 5.59 4.71 -0.37
N MET A 20 6.86 4.35 -0.49
CA MET A 20 7.41 3.70 -1.68
C MET A 20 7.65 2.22 -1.41
N ILE A 21 7.20 1.39 -2.34
CA ILE A 21 7.33 -0.06 -2.26
C ILE A 21 7.98 -0.56 -3.56
N TRP A 22 9.09 -1.27 -3.43
CA TRP A 22 9.74 -1.89 -4.58
C TRP A 22 9.00 -3.16 -4.97
N ILE A 23 8.59 -3.26 -6.23
CA ILE A 23 7.89 -4.43 -6.76
C ILE A 23 8.89 -5.41 -7.35
N GLY A 24 9.82 -4.91 -8.16
CA GLY A 24 10.78 -5.75 -8.88
C GLY A 24 11.37 -5.06 -10.11
N ASN A 25 12.16 -5.84 -10.86
CA ASN A 25 12.68 -5.43 -12.15
C ASN A 25 12.10 -6.32 -13.27
N HIS A 26 11.76 -5.71 -14.39
CA HIS A 26 11.30 -6.42 -15.58
C HIS A 26 11.69 -5.63 -16.84
N GLN A 27 12.20 -6.31 -17.87
CA GLN A 27 12.64 -5.70 -19.14
C GLN A 27 13.52 -4.45 -18.96
N GLN A 28 14.52 -4.53 -18.08
CA GLN A 28 15.46 -3.43 -17.78
C GLN A 28 14.83 -2.18 -17.14
N SER A 29 13.56 -2.27 -16.72
CA SER A 29 12.86 -1.23 -15.97
C SER A 29 12.62 -1.68 -14.53
N GLU A 30 12.71 -0.75 -13.59
CA GLU A 30 12.35 -0.97 -12.19
C GLU A 30 10.94 -0.50 -11.93
N TYR A 31 10.20 -1.28 -11.15
CA TYR A 31 8.81 -1.02 -10.84
C TYR A 31 8.65 -0.73 -9.35
N TRP A 32 7.98 0.38 -9.08
CA TRP A 32 7.71 0.90 -7.75
C TRP A 32 6.21 1.17 -7.61
N ALA A 33 5.64 0.84 -6.47
CA ALA A 33 4.32 1.31 -6.06
C ALA A 33 4.50 2.51 -5.13
N LEU A 34 3.70 3.55 -5.35
CA LEU A 34 3.66 4.74 -4.53
C LEU A 34 2.26 4.87 -3.93
N ASP A 35 2.18 4.97 -2.61
CA ASP A 35 0.95 5.30 -1.90
C ASP A 35 0.76 6.82 -1.87
N LEU A 36 -0.20 7.31 -2.67
CA LEU A 36 -0.59 8.71 -2.71
C LEU A 36 -1.61 8.95 -1.59
N LYS A 37 -1.26 9.80 -0.61
CA LYS A 37 -2.18 10.13 0.48
C LYS A 37 -3.43 10.84 -0.06
N GLY A 38 -4.56 10.57 0.58
CA GLY A 38 -5.88 11.07 0.19
C GLY A 38 -6.10 12.58 0.22
N ASP A 39 -5.10 13.40 0.59
CA ASP A 39 -5.21 14.87 0.43
C ASP A 39 -5.15 15.28 -1.06
N ASP A 40 -4.62 14.40 -1.92
CA ASP A 40 -4.68 14.53 -3.39
C ASP A 40 -5.95 13.87 -3.99
N TYR A 41 -6.82 13.29 -3.14
CA TYR A 41 -8.11 12.71 -3.55
C TYR A 41 -9.26 13.65 -3.20
N GLN A 42 -9.62 14.53 -4.14
CA GLN A 42 -10.93 15.15 -4.11
C GLN A 42 -11.95 14.15 -4.67
N HIS A 43 -12.71 13.51 -3.79
CA HIS A 43 -13.99 12.94 -4.19
C HIS A 43 -14.93 14.12 -4.40
N GLU A 44 -15.25 14.46 -5.65
CA GLU A 44 -16.26 15.49 -5.93
C GLU A 44 -17.60 15.07 -5.30
N ASN A 45 -17.86 15.60 -4.11
CA ASN A 45 -19.15 15.71 -3.47
C ASN A 45 -19.22 17.14 -2.93
N SER A 46 -19.68 18.02 -3.80
CA SER A 46 -20.26 19.35 -3.58
C SER A 46 -20.24 19.97 -2.17
N ASN A 47 -19.70 21.21 -2.15
CA ASN A 47 -19.96 22.36 -1.25
C ASN A 47 -19.26 22.36 0.12
N ASP A 48 -18.20 23.18 0.26
CA ASP A 48 -18.20 24.40 1.08
C ASP A 48 -16.78 25.02 1.15
N ASP A 49 -16.74 26.36 1.21
CA ASP A 49 -15.56 27.24 1.26
C ASP A 49 -14.69 27.05 2.52
N ASP A 50 -13.36 27.16 2.41
CA ASP A 50 -12.53 28.05 3.26
C ASP A 50 -11.00 27.95 2.96
N ASP A 51 -10.36 29.12 2.88
CA ASP A 51 -8.96 29.42 2.58
C ASP A 51 -7.97 29.04 3.71
N VAL A 52 -6.80 28.46 3.38
CA VAL A 52 -5.54 28.65 4.14
C VAL A 52 -4.32 28.62 3.20
N ASN A 53 -3.56 29.73 3.18
CA ASN A 53 -2.30 29.89 2.46
C ASN A 53 -1.10 29.34 3.26
N VAL A 54 -0.31 28.44 2.66
CA VAL A 54 1.06 28.13 3.09
C VAL A 54 1.99 28.19 1.87
N THR A 55 2.90 29.17 1.87
CA THR A 55 3.89 29.39 0.83
C THR A 55 5.02 28.37 0.95
N THR A 56 5.10 27.41 0.04
CA THR A 56 6.31 26.61 -0.23
C THR A 56 6.48 26.53 -1.74
N THR A 57 7.64 26.97 -2.24
CA THR A 57 7.96 27.10 -3.67
C THR A 57 7.96 25.72 -4.34
N THR A 58 6.77 25.27 -4.76
CA THR A 58 6.55 24.01 -5.46
C THR A 58 6.29 24.36 -6.91
N THR A 59 7.08 23.81 -7.83
CA THR A 59 6.86 23.95 -9.26
C THR A 59 5.50 23.34 -9.59
N THR A 60 4.47 24.18 -9.73
CA THR A 60 3.10 23.77 -10.02
C THR A 60 3.04 23.20 -11.44
N LEU A 61 3.12 21.88 -11.55
CA LEU A 61 2.55 21.16 -12.70
C LEU A 61 1.06 21.56 -12.73
N SER A 62 0.54 22.00 -13.88
CA SER A 62 -0.82 22.53 -14.01
C SER A 62 -1.84 21.60 -13.32
N SER A 63 -2.63 22.18 -12.43
CA SER A 63 -3.57 21.55 -11.48
C SER A 63 -4.79 20.85 -12.09
N ASP A 64 -4.74 20.44 -13.36
CA ASP A 64 -5.91 19.93 -14.10
C ASP A 64 -5.92 18.40 -14.30
N TRP A 65 -4.92 17.67 -13.79
CA TRP A 65 -4.93 16.22 -13.83
C TRP A 65 -5.55 15.66 -12.55
N SER A 66 -6.75 15.08 -12.67
CA SER A 66 -7.34 14.28 -11.60
C SER A 66 -6.89 12.83 -11.73
N VAL A 67 -6.42 12.24 -10.63
CA VAL A 67 -6.12 10.80 -10.59
C VAL A 67 -7.40 10.07 -10.25
N VAL A 68 -7.97 9.39 -11.24
CA VAL A 68 -9.09 8.48 -10.99
C VAL A 68 -8.54 7.07 -10.79
N ALA A 69 -8.64 6.53 -9.58
CA ALA A 69 -8.32 5.13 -9.34
C ALA A 69 -9.52 4.24 -9.61
N TRP A 70 -9.30 3.23 -10.46
CA TRP A 70 -10.29 2.22 -10.80
C TRP A 70 -9.94 0.91 -10.08
N PRO A 71 -10.92 0.08 -9.71
CA PRO A 71 -10.63 -1.26 -9.22
C PRO A 71 -9.93 -2.08 -10.31
N LEU A 72 -8.87 -2.82 -9.97
CA LEU A 72 -8.13 -3.64 -10.93
C LEU A 72 -9.02 -4.61 -11.73
N ARG A 73 -10.13 -5.05 -11.13
CA ARG A 73 -11.12 -5.92 -11.79
C ARG A 73 -11.83 -5.25 -12.96
N GLU A 74 -11.99 -3.93 -12.95
CA GLU A 74 -12.79 -3.21 -13.95
C GLU A 74 -12.01 -2.87 -15.21
N PHE A 75 -10.70 -2.67 -15.11
CA PHE A 75 -9.85 -2.30 -16.24
C PHE A 75 -8.72 -3.31 -16.52
N GLY A 76 -8.56 -4.36 -15.71
CA GLY A 76 -7.49 -5.34 -15.87
C GLY A 76 -7.47 -6.00 -17.26
N ASP A 77 -8.64 -6.18 -17.87
CA ASP A 77 -8.79 -6.75 -19.22
C ASP A 77 -8.37 -5.77 -20.34
N LEU A 78 -8.18 -4.48 -20.02
CA LEU A 78 -7.70 -3.45 -20.97
C LEU A 78 -6.17 -3.37 -21.02
N LEU A 79 -5.47 -4.05 -20.10
CA LEU A 79 -4.01 -4.08 -20.10
C LEU A 79 -3.52 -4.97 -21.24
N GLU A 80 -2.63 -4.43 -22.07
CA GLU A 80 -2.13 -5.11 -23.27
C GLU A 80 -1.30 -6.35 -22.92
N SER A 81 -0.64 -6.32 -21.76
CA SER A 81 0.30 -7.34 -21.29
C SER A 81 -0.18 -7.97 -19.99
N ALA A 82 -0.07 -9.31 -19.92
CA ALA A 82 -0.33 -10.06 -18.69
C ALA A 82 0.70 -9.73 -17.59
N GLU A 83 1.91 -9.35 -17.98
CA GLU A 83 2.99 -8.94 -17.10
C GLU A 83 2.65 -7.60 -16.41
N ASP A 84 2.15 -6.62 -17.17
CA ASP A 84 1.71 -5.33 -16.60
C ASP A 84 0.57 -5.52 -15.60
N ALA A 85 -0.38 -6.40 -15.94
CA ALA A 85 -1.45 -6.79 -15.02
C ALA A 85 -0.92 -7.44 -13.73
N ALA A 86 0.11 -8.29 -13.84
CA ALA A 86 0.73 -8.93 -12.69
C ALA A 86 1.50 -7.94 -11.81
N ILE A 87 2.24 -7.00 -12.40
CA ILE A 87 2.95 -5.93 -11.68
C ILE A 87 1.95 -5.05 -10.94
N LEU A 88 0.87 -4.63 -11.62
CA LEU A 88 -0.16 -3.79 -11.02
C LEU A 88 -0.93 -4.49 -9.90
N ALA A 89 -1.29 -5.76 -10.10
CA ALA A 89 -1.89 -6.59 -9.05
C ALA A 89 -0.99 -6.71 -7.82
N THR A 90 0.32 -6.87 -8.03
CA THR A 90 1.30 -6.96 -6.96
C THR A 90 1.43 -5.65 -6.21
N GLY A 91 1.59 -4.53 -6.93
CA GLY A 91 1.67 -3.19 -6.34
C GLY A 91 0.42 -2.84 -5.53
N TYR A 92 -0.78 -3.09 -6.08
CA TYR A 92 -2.05 -2.86 -5.38
C TYR A 92 -2.17 -3.74 -4.12
N GLY A 93 -1.81 -5.02 -4.21
CA GLY A 93 -1.82 -5.94 -3.08
C GLY A 93 -0.87 -5.50 -1.95
N LEU A 94 0.31 -5.00 -2.30
CA LEU A 94 1.28 -4.46 -1.34
C LEU A 94 0.79 -3.15 -0.71
N ALA A 95 0.27 -2.21 -1.49
CA ALA A 95 -0.33 -0.98 -0.96
C ALA A 95 -1.46 -1.29 0.03
N GLN A 96 -2.39 -2.17 -0.35
CA GLN A 96 -3.49 -2.60 0.52
C GLN A 96 -2.97 -3.31 1.80
N PHE A 97 -1.91 -4.10 1.70
CA PHE A 97 -1.25 -4.70 2.86
C PHE A 97 -0.72 -3.61 3.81
N HIS A 98 -0.03 -2.59 3.30
CA HIS A 98 0.49 -1.49 4.11
C HIS A 98 -0.63 -0.71 4.81
N MET A 99 -1.70 -0.37 4.09
CA MET A 99 -2.86 0.33 4.66
C MET A 99 -3.54 -0.46 5.79
N SER A 100 -3.64 -1.79 5.63
CA SER A 100 -4.34 -2.66 6.59
C SER A 100 -3.46 -3.10 7.78
N HIS A 101 -2.14 -2.93 7.70
CA HIS A 101 -1.19 -3.42 8.69
C HIS A 101 -0.34 -2.30 9.31
N SER A 102 -0.89 -1.08 9.44
CA SER A 102 -0.23 0.05 10.12
C SER A 102 0.11 -0.25 11.59
N PHE A 103 -0.64 -1.16 12.24
CA PHE A 103 -0.46 -1.55 13.64
C PHE A 103 -0.21 -3.05 13.80
N CYS A 104 0.52 -3.43 14.85
CA CYS A 104 0.86 -4.80 15.15
C CYS A 104 -0.34 -5.54 15.75
N HIS A 105 -0.74 -6.65 15.13
CA HIS A 105 -1.84 -7.47 15.65
C HIS A 105 -1.55 -8.15 17.00
N VAL A 106 -0.29 -8.21 17.45
CA VAL A 106 0.10 -8.83 18.72
C VAL A 106 0.00 -7.85 19.90
N CYS A 107 0.57 -6.64 19.76
CA CYS A 107 0.67 -5.68 20.86
C CYS A 107 -0.07 -4.35 20.63
N GLY A 108 -0.55 -4.09 19.41
CA GLY A 108 -1.22 -2.84 19.02
C GLY A 108 -0.29 -1.66 18.71
N SER A 109 1.02 -1.78 18.94
CA SER A 109 1.98 -0.71 18.59
C SER A 109 2.07 -0.51 17.08
N ALA A 110 2.51 0.68 16.66
CA ALA A 110 2.75 0.99 15.26
C ALA A 110 3.75 -0.01 14.64
N THR A 111 3.69 -0.12 13.32
CA THR A 111 4.64 -0.89 12.53
C THR A 111 5.30 0.04 11.52
N LYS A 112 6.49 -0.32 11.07
CA LYS A 112 7.21 0.38 10.00
C LYS A 112 7.47 -0.54 8.82
N SER A 113 7.55 0.01 7.62
CA SER A 113 8.00 -0.73 6.43
C SER A 113 9.41 -1.27 6.64
N ILE A 114 9.66 -2.48 6.17
CA ILE A 114 11.00 -3.10 6.11
C ILE A 114 11.13 -3.87 4.79
N ARG A 115 12.37 -4.19 4.40
CA ARG A 115 12.66 -4.95 3.16
C ARG A 115 12.04 -4.28 1.92
N VAL A 116 12.21 -2.96 1.83
CA VAL A 116 11.75 -2.15 0.69
C VAL A 116 10.24 -2.27 0.43
N GLY A 117 9.44 -2.36 1.49
CA GLY A 117 7.98 -2.48 1.40
C GLY A 117 7.44 -3.90 1.22
N ALA A 118 8.30 -4.93 1.21
CA ALA A 118 7.83 -6.32 1.12
C ALA A 118 7.28 -6.87 2.46
N ALA A 119 7.51 -6.16 3.58
CA ALA A 119 7.06 -6.56 4.91
C ALA A 119 6.95 -5.35 5.85
N ARG A 120 6.29 -5.55 7.00
CA ARG A 120 6.26 -4.57 8.10
C ARG A 120 6.82 -5.16 9.38
N CYS A 121 7.37 -4.33 10.24
CA CYS A 121 7.89 -4.73 11.55
C CYS A 121 7.30 -3.85 12.65
N CYS A 122 6.89 -4.46 13.76
CA CYS A 122 6.47 -3.72 14.94
C CYS A 122 7.60 -2.83 15.47
N THR A 123 7.26 -1.59 15.87
CA THR A 123 8.21 -0.61 16.40
C THR A 123 8.49 -0.80 17.88
N ASN A 124 7.69 -1.60 18.59
CA ASN A 124 7.85 -1.90 20.02
C ASN A 124 9.02 -2.88 20.27
N SER A 125 10.23 -2.43 19.97
CA SER A 125 11.48 -3.13 20.28
C SER A 125 11.96 -2.77 21.69
N SER A 126 12.84 -3.60 22.28
CA SER A 126 13.44 -3.48 23.63
C SER A 126 14.15 -2.17 23.93
N ASN A 127 14.24 -1.27 22.96
CA ASN A 127 15.03 -0.06 23.00
C ASN A 127 14.18 1.18 23.29
N ASP A 128 12.86 1.05 23.47
CA ASP A 128 12.03 2.14 23.97
C ASP A 128 12.16 2.25 25.50
N THR A 129 13.32 2.73 25.93
CA THR A 129 13.70 2.97 27.34
C THR A 129 12.84 4.01 28.05
N ASN A 130 11.88 4.64 27.36
CA ASN A 130 11.03 5.70 27.91
C ASN A 130 9.70 5.19 28.49
N ASN A 131 9.39 3.90 28.38
CA ASN A 131 8.20 3.31 29.02
C ASN A 131 8.53 2.69 30.38
N THR A 132 9.04 3.51 31.31
CA THR A 132 9.30 3.15 32.72
C THR A 132 8.18 3.63 33.65
N ASN A 133 6.92 3.64 33.20
CA ASN A 133 5.77 3.84 34.10
C ASN A 133 5.08 2.51 34.41
N THR A 134 5.79 1.68 35.18
CA THR A 134 5.31 0.41 35.72
C THR A 134 4.44 0.69 36.94
N ASN A 135 3.14 0.89 36.73
CA ASN A 135 2.12 0.74 37.78
C ASN A 135 0.80 0.21 37.19
N ASN A 136 0.86 -0.75 36.26
CA ASN A 136 -0.34 -1.41 35.73
C ASN A 136 -0.08 -2.92 35.56
N ASN A 137 -0.55 -3.71 36.52
CA ASN A 137 -0.37 -5.17 36.62
C ASN A 137 -1.05 -5.99 35.51
N ASN A 138 -1.56 -5.37 34.43
CA ASN A 138 -2.43 -6.02 33.43
C ASN A 138 -2.08 -5.71 31.97
N LYS A 139 -0.86 -5.24 31.65
CA LYS A 139 -0.42 -5.14 30.25
C LYS A 139 0.98 -5.72 30.13
N SER A 140 1.09 -6.87 29.45
CA SER A 140 2.37 -7.46 29.05
C SER A 140 3.10 -6.45 28.17
N ASN A 141 3.85 -5.54 28.79
CA ASN A 141 4.75 -4.59 28.14
C ASN A 141 6.03 -5.34 27.73
N SER A 142 5.83 -6.45 27.02
CA SER A 142 6.88 -7.32 26.51
C SER A 142 7.26 -6.83 25.12
N VAL A 143 8.56 -6.69 24.91
CA VAL A 143 9.19 -6.39 23.63
C VAL A 143 8.53 -7.19 22.50
N CYS A 144 7.97 -6.50 21.51
CA CYS A 144 7.25 -7.08 20.39
C CYS A 144 7.99 -6.76 19.08
N ASN A 145 8.78 -7.71 18.61
CA ASN A 145 9.52 -7.62 17.33
C ASN A 145 8.82 -8.42 16.21
N THR A 146 7.49 -8.44 16.22
CA THR A 146 6.69 -9.21 15.25
C THR A 146 6.87 -8.63 13.85
N LYS A 147 7.19 -9.51 12.90
CA LYS A 147 7.25 -9.21 11.46
C LYS A 147 5.94 -9.65 10.80
N LEU A 148 5.41 -8.79 9.95
CA LEU A 148 4.18 -9.00 9.20
C LEU A 148 4.51 -9.10 7.72
N TYR A 149 3.90 -10.07 7.04
CA TYR A 149 4.09 -10.33 5.62
C TYR A 149 2.74 -10.34 4.90
N PRO A 150 2.69 -9.89 3.63
CA PRO A 150 1.49 -10.01 2.81
C PRO A 150 1.01 -11.46 2.74
N ARG A 151 -0.30 -11.65 2.85
CA ARG A 151 -0.93 -12.98 2.74
C ARG A 151 -1.34 -13.22 1.30
N ILE A 152 -0.88 -14.32 0.72
CA ILE A 152 -1.34 -14.82 -0.58
C ILE A 152 -2.43 -15.85 -0.33
N ASN A 153 -3.67 -15.51 -0.67
CA ASN A 153 -4.78 -16.45 -0.61
C ASN A 153 -4.82 -17.26 -1.91
N VAL A 154 -4.74 -18.58 -1.80
CA VAL A 154 -4.85 -19.47 -2.96
C VAL A 154 -6.31 -19.55 -3.39
N ALA A 155 -6.55 -19.41 -4.69
CA ALA A 155 -7.85 -19.63 -5.31
C ALA A 155 -7.74 -20.76 -6.33
N THR A 156 -8.79 -21.55 -6.46
CA THR A 156 -8.87 -22.61 -7.48
C THR A 156 -9.97 -22.27 -8.47
N ILE A 157 -9.68 -22.41 -9.76
CA ILE A 157 -10.63 -22.27 -10.86
C ILE A 157 -10.68 -23.61 -11.62
N PHE A 158 -11.89 -24.08 -11.92
CA PHE A 158 -12.12 -25.35 -12.58
C PHE A 158 -12.92 -25.15 -13.86
N LEU A 159 -12.54 -25.86 -14.93
CA LEU A 159 -13.41 -26.11 -16.07
C LEU A 159 -13.99 -27.52 -15.91
N ILE A 160 -15.28 -27.61 -15.59
CA ILE A 160 -15.98 -28.88 -15.40
C ILE A 160 -16.68 -29.25 -16.71
N THR A 161 -16.35 -30.40 -17.29
CA THR A 161 -16.89 -30.85 -18.59
C THR A 161 -17.70 -32.14 -18.48
N CYS A 162 -18.66 -32.32 -19.39
CA CYS A 162 -19.43 -33.54 -19.58
C CYS A 162 -19.67 -33.74 -21.08
N GLY A 163 -18.84 -34.56 -21.73
CA GLY A 163 -18.82 -34.65 -23.19
C GLY A 163 -18.46 -33.30 -23.82
N ASP A 164 -19.33 -32.80 -24.70
CA ASP A 164 -19.18 -31.50 -25.37
C ASP A 164 -19.74 -30.31 -24.56
N TYR A 165 -20.20 -30.55 -23.33
CA TYR A 165 -20.77 -29.50 -22.46
C TYR A 165 -19.77 -29.06 -21.39
N ALA A 166 -19.83 -27.79 -21.00
CA ALA A 166 -19.10 -27.22 -19.87
C ALA A 166 -20.07 -26.59 -18.85
N LEU A 167 -19.84 -26.82 -17.55
CA LEU A 167 -20.59 -26.19 -16.48
C LEU A 167 -20.08 -24.77 -16.26
N MET A 168 -20.96 -23.79 -16.47
CA MET A 168 -20.70 -22.38 -16.24
C MET A 168 -21.53 -21.90 -15.05
N GLY A 169 -20.92 -21.10 -14.18
CA GLY A 169 -21.59 -20.45 -13.06
C GLY A 169 -21.49 -18.94 -13.16
N ARG A 170 -22.50 -18.23 -12.66
CA ARG A 170 -22.47 -16.77 -12.49
C ARG A 170 -22.88 -16.41 -11.07
N LYS A 171 -22.34 -15.31 -10.53
CA LYS A 171 -22.88 -14.74 -9.30
C LYS A 171 -24.27 -14.15 -9.58
N SER A 172 -25.16 -14.16 -8.58
CA SER A 172 -26.53 -13.66 -8.74
C SER A 172 -26.60 -12.19 -9.11
N PHE A 173 -25.60 -11.40 -8.70
CA PHE A 173 -25.49 -9.97 -8.93
C PHE A 173 -24.55 -9.59 -10.09
N TRP A 174 -24.03 -10.58 -10.84
CA TRP A 174 -23.39 -10.34 -12.14
C TRP A 174 -24.42 -10.16 -13.24
#